data_AF-A0A4R6C5K0-F1
#
_entry.id   AF-A0A4R6C5K0-F1
#
_cell.length_a   1.000
_cell.length_b   1.000
_cell.length_c   1.000
_cell.angle_alpha   90.00
_cell.angle_beta   90.00
_cell.angle_gamma   90.00
#
_symmetry.space_group_name_H-M   'P 1'
#
loop_
_entity.id
_entity.type
_entity.pdbx_description
1 polymer ?
#
loop_
_entity_poly.entity_id
_entity_poly.type
_entity_poly.pdbx_seq_one_letter_code
_entity_poly.pdbx_strand_id
1 'polypeptide(L)'
;MHTSIMMKTLAMHSFLNNIENRWQKKLPDVNYKIIIDADSSPVIDETVHIAAQHHIQVVLVKDYAHHSSKIYGPSVVSIYVDTSSDSADYKILSLVDKDDIVITGDYGLASIVINKAYVVHHTGFIYTHSNLDALLINRFINHESRKMNKRIKGPAKFTASDRSKFKMTLEQIITSLN
;
A
#
# COMPACT_ATOMS: atom_id res chain seq x y z
N MET A 1 -25.94 12.28 -51.39
CA MET A 1 -25.38 11.15 -50.62
C MET A 1 -24.18 11.53 -49.75
N HIS A 2 -23.29 12.45 -50.18
CA HIS A 2 -22.08 12.82 -49.44
C HIS A 2 -22.31 13.46 -48.05
N THR A 3 -23.36 14.27 -47.89
CA THR A 3 -23.64 15.03 -46.65
C THR A 3 -24.13 14.15 -45.49
N SER A 4 -24.81 13.03 -45.79
CA SER A 4 -25.35 12.12 -44.77
C SER A 4 -24.27 11.25 -44.12
N ILE A 5 -23.22 10.91 -44.88
CA ILE A 5 -22.06 10.15 -44.38
C ILE A 5 -21.22 11.04 -43.44
N MET A 6 -20.99 12.29 -43.82
CA MET A 6 -20.27 13.28 -42.99
C MET A 6 -20.95 13.52 -41.62
N MET A 7 -22.28 13.65 -41.58
CA MET A 7 -23.00 13.86 -40.32
C MET A 7 -22.98 12.64 -39.39
N LYS A 8 -23.00 11.41 -39.93
CA LYS A 8 -22.84 10.19 -39.12
C LYS A 8 -21.45 10.10 -38.50
N THR A 9 -20.40 10.52 -39.22
CA THR A 9 -19.03 10.54 -38.71
C THR A 9 -18.83 11.56 -37.59
N LEU A 10 -19.44 12.74 -37.70
CA LEU A 10 -19.40 13.79 -36.66
C LEU A 10 -20.16 13.38 -35.39
N ALA A 11 -21.33 12.76 -35.53
CA ALA A 11 -22.09 12.24 -34.39
C ALA A 11 -21.34 11.10 -33.67
N MET A 12 -20.67 10.22 -34.43
CA MET A 12 -19.84 9.15 -33.87
C MET A 12 -18.62 9.72 -33.13
N HIS A 13 -17.91 10.70 -33.71
CA HIS A 13 -16.78 11.36 -33.05
C HIS A 13 -17.20 12.09 -31.77
N SER A 14 -18.32 12.82 -31.81
CA SER A 14 -18.84 13.49 -30.61
C SER A 14 -19.29 12.50 -29.54
N PHE A 15 -19.81 11.33 -29.93
CA PHE A 15 -20.20 10.27 -29.00
C PHE A 15 -18.98 9.59 -28.37
N LEU A 16 -17.96 9.26 -29.18
CA LEU A 16 -16.69 8.70 -28.71
C LEU A 16 -15.95 9.69 -27.80
N ASN A 17 -15.88 10.96 -28.16
CA ASN A 17 -15.30 12.00 -27.31
C ASN A 17 -16.10 12.18 -26.01
N ASN A 18 -17.42 12.06 -26.02
CA ASN A 18 -18.24 12.13 -24.80
C ASN A 18 -18.03 10.90 -23.90
N ILE A 19 -17.81 9.72 -24.49
CA ILE A 19 -17.41 8.51 -23.75
C ILE A 19 -16.01 8.70 -23.14
N GLU A 20 -15.01 9.13 -23.92
CA GLU A 20 -13.66 9.39 -23.42
C GLU A 20 -13.65 10.45 -22.31
N ASN A 21 -14.40 11.55 -22.47
CA ASN A 21 -14.52 12.58 -21.44
C ASN A 21 -15.28 12.10 -20.18
N ARG A 22 -16.23 11.16 -20.31
CA ARG A 22 -16.91 10.52 -19.16
C ARG A 22 -15.96 9.68 -18.32
N TRP A 23 -14.96 9.04 -18.95
CA TRP A 23 -13.92 8.25 -18.26
C TRP A 23 -12.71 9.08 -17.84
N GLN A 24 -12.55 10.30 -18.38
CA GLN A 24 -11.59 11.32 -17.93
C GLN A 24 -12.13 12.21 -16.80
N LYS A 25 -13.04 11.71 -15.96
CA LYS A 25 -13.20 12.33 -14.63
C LYS A 25 -11.89 12.10 -13.89
N LYS A 26 -11.01 13.11 -13.94
CA LYS A 26 -9.83 13.25 -13.09
C LYS A 26 -10.29 12.87 -11.68
N LEU A 27 -9.77 11.76 -11.15
CA LEU A 27 -9.94 11.42 -9.74
C LEU A 27 -9.55 12.68 -8.94
N PRO A 28 -10.14 12.93 -7.75
CA PRO A 28 -9.64 14.00 -6.88
C PRO A 28 -8.11 13.92 -6.85
N ASP A 29 -7.42 15.06 -6.95
CA ASP A 29 -5.95 15.12 -6.95
C ASP A 29 -5.46 14.73 -5.54
N VAL A 30 -5.65 13.48 -5.14
CA VAL A 30 -5.11 12.89 -3.93
C VAL A 30 -3.62 12.74 -4.19
N ASN A 31 -2.82 13.58 -3.55
CA ASN A 31 -1.39 13.68 -3.81
C ASN A 31 -0.56 12.66 -3.00
N TYR A 32 -1.19 11.59 -2.52
CA TYR A 32 -0.55 10.53 -1.75
C TYR A 32 -1.09 9.16 -2.17
N LYS A 33 -0.27 8.12 -1.98
CA LYS A 33 -0.61 6.72 -2.28
C LYS A 33 -0.36 5.83 -1.07
N ILE A 34 -0.96 4.65 -1.08
CA ILE A 34 -0.71 3.62 -0.08
C ILE A 34 0.25 2.58 -0.66
N ILE A 35 1.41 2.40 -0.03
CA ILE A 35 2.44 1.44 -0.44
C ILE A 35 2.43 0.30 0.58
N ILE A 36 2.29 -0.94 0.12
CA ILE A 36 2.28 -2.14 0.97
C ILE A 36 3.50 -2.99 0.67
N ASP A 37 4.27 -3.27 1.72
CA ASP A 37 5.17 -4.42 1.77
C ASP A 37 4.31 -5.70 1.82
N ALA A 38 4.12 -6.34 0.67
CA ALA A 38 2.98 -7.24 0.45
C ALA A 38 3.32 -8.73 0.65
N ASP A 39 4.59 -9.11 0.83
CA ASP A 39 4.97 -10.52 0.89
C ASP A 39 4.42 -11.26 2.10
N SER A 40 4.20 -10.55 3.21
CA SER A 40 3.67 -11.13 4.44
C SER A 40 2.49 -10.37 5.04
N SER A 41 1.94 -9.38 4.32
CA SER A 41 0.88 -8.52 4.86
C SER A 41 -0.48 -9.23 4.88
N PRO A 42 -1.11 -9.43 6.06
CA PRO A 42 -2.42 -10.06 6.17
C PRO A 42 -3.59 -9.11 5.87
N VAL A 43 -3.30 -7.85 5.47
CA VAL A 43 -4.27 -6.74 5.36
C VAL A 43 -4.35 -6.11 3.97
N ILE A 44 -3.83 -6.79 2.94
CA ILE A 44 -3.87 -6.29 1.55
C ILE A 44 -5.31 -6.01 1.10
N ASP A 45 -6.22 -6.95 1.35
CA ASP A 45 -7.62 -6.84 0.91
C ASP A 45 -8.36 -5.68 1.59
N GLU A 46 -8.11 -5.49 2.89
CA GLU A 46 -8.65 -4.36 3.64
C GLU A 46 -8.12 -3.03 3.12
N THR A 47 -6.83 -2.97 2.84
CA THR A 47 -6.19 -1.77 2.33
C THR A 47 -6.76 -1.41 0.97
N VAL A 48 -6.85 -2.37 0.05
CA VAL A 48 -7.41 -2.15 -1.29
C VAL A 48 -8.87 -1.73 -1.20
N HIS A 49 -9.67 -2.34 -0.32
CA HIS A 49 -11.06 -1.99 -0.15
C HIS A 49 -11.24 -0.54 0.35
N ILE A 50 -10.54 -0.16 1.42
CA ILE A 50 -10.62 1.19 1.99
C ILE A 50 -10.09 2.23 0.98
N ALA A 51 -8.93 1.96 0.37
CA ALA A 51 -8.33 2.86 -0.61
C ALA A 51 -9.27 3.13 -1.80
N ALA A 52 -10.00 2.10 -2.27
CA ALA A 52 -10.96 2.25 -3.36
C ALA A 52 -12.14 3.16 -2.99
N GLN A 53 -12.60 3.17 -1.74
CA GLN A 53 -13.66 4.05 -1.26
C GLN A 53 -13.23 5.52 -1.23
N HIS A 54 -11.93 5.77 -1.04
CA HIS A 54 -11.32 7.10 -1.00
C HIS A 54 -10.62 7.51 -2.30
N HIS A 55 -10.73 6.70 -3.35
CA HIS A 55 -10.06 6.92 -4.64
C HIS A 55 -8.52 7.03 -4.56
N ILE A 56 -7.90 6.36 -3.59
CA ILE A 56 -6.45 6.35 -3.38
C ILE A 56 -5.80 5.20 -4.17
N GLN A 57 -4.66 5.47 -4.81
CA GLN A 57 -3.87 4.43 -5.46
C GLN A 57 -3.19 3.52 -4.41
N VAL A 58 -3.21 2.22 -4.66
CA VAL A 58 -2.45 1.24 -3.87
C VAL A 58 -1.31 0.68 -4.70
N VAL A 59 -0.11 0.65 -4.14
CA VAL A 59 1.07 0.01 -4.73
C VAL A 59 1.46 -1.19 -3.87
N LEU A 60 1.35 -2.38 -4.43
CA LEU A 60 1.80 -3.62 -3.80
C LEU A 60 3.22 -3.92 -4.27
N VAL A 61 4.19 -3.95 -3.35
CA VAL A 61 5.56 -4.39 -3.63
C VAL A 61 5.69 -5.83 -3.14
N LYS A 62 6.03 -6.75 -4.05
CA LYS A 62 6.09 -8.20 -3.81
C LYS A 62 7.39 -8.78 -4.34
N ASP A 63 7.99 -9.70 -3.62
CA ASP A 63 9.05 -10.55 -4.14
C ASP A 63 8.48 -11.59 -5.13
N TYR A 64 9.23 -11.93 -6.17
CA TYR A 64 8.82 -12.94 -7.16
C TYR A 64 8.47 -14.32 -6.56
N ALA A 65 8.99 -14.65 -5.37
CA ALA A 65 8.69 -15.92 -4.69
C ALA A 65 7.22 -16.04 -4.25
N HIS A 66 6.47 -14.94 -4.19
CA HIS A 66 5.07 -14.90 -3.75
C HIS A 66 4.12 -14.44 -4.85
N HIS A 67 4.14 -15.16 -5.97
CA HIS A 67 3.20 -14.94 -7.07
C HIS A 67 1.77 -15.37 -6.69
N SER A 68 0.99 -14.45 -6.12
CA SER A 68 -0.46 -14.58 -6.01
C SER A 68 -1.14 -14.19 -7.33
N SER A 69 -2.00 -15.06 -7.86
CA SER A 69 -2.79 -14.86 -9.08
C SER A 69 -3.98 -13.91 -8.89
N LYS A 70 -4.09 -13.26 -7.71
CA LYS A 70 -5.19 -12.35 -7.41
C LYS A 70 -5.03 -11.04 -8.17
N ILE A 71 -5.99 -10.78 -9.04
CA ILE A 71 -6.08 -9.53 -9.80
C ILE A 71 -6.93 -8.54 -8.99
N TYR A 72 -6.39 -7.34 -8.80
CA TYR A 72 -7.10 -6.23 -8.16
C TYR A 72 -7.59 -5.21 -9.21
N GLY A 73 -8.45 -4.28 -8.79
CA GLY A 73 -8.99 -3.25 -9.68
C GLY A 73 -7.92 -2.27 -10.23
N PRO A 74 -8.29 -1.37 -11.15
CA PRO A 74 -7.36 -0.50 -11.88
C PRO A 74 -6.59 0.50 -11.00
N SER A 75 -7.05 0.76 -9.78
CA SER A 75 -6.36 1.63 -8.81
C SER A 75 -5.22 0.91 -8.06
N VAL A 76 -5.00 -0.38 -8.31
CA VAL A 76 -3.95 -1.18 -7.65
C VAL A 76 -2.84 -1.52 -8.64
N VAL A 77 -1.63 -1.09 -8.33
CA VAL A 77 -0.41 -1.40 -9.08
C VAL A 77 0.37 -2.46 -8.32
N SER A 78 0.71 -3.58 -8.98
CA SER A 78 1.60 -4.58 -8.41
C SER A 78 2.98 -4.47 -9.04
N ILE A 79 4.00 -4.34 -8.19
CA ILE A 79 5.41 -4.28 -8.58
C ILE A 79 6.09 -5.54 -8.02
N TYR A 80 6.65 -6.34 -8.92
CA TYR A 80 7.43 -7.52 -8.56
C TYR A 80 8.91 -7.18 -8.58
N VAL A 81 9.63 -7.62 -7.57
CA VAL A 81 11.07 -7.41 -7.42
C VAL A 81 11.80 -8.74 -7.24
N ASP A 82 13.08 -8.76 -7.65
CA ASP A 82 13.96 -9.93 -7.49
C ASP A 82 14.01 -10.41 -6.05
N THR A 83 14.17 -11.71 -5.82
CA THR A 83 14.10 -12.34 -4.50
C THR A 83 15.36 -12.13 -3.64
N SER A 84 16.12 -11.07 -3.89
CA SER A 84 17.29 -10.74 -3.07
C SER A 84 16.84 -10.11 -1.75
N SER A 85 17.64 -10.23 -0.68
CA SER A 85 17.18 -10.00 0.70
C SER A 85 16.66 -8.60 1.03
N ASP A 86 16.81 -7.61 0.14
CA ASP A 86 16.44 -6.22 0.40
C ASP A 86 15.75 -5.55 -0.81
N SER A 87 15.42 -6.31 -1.86
CA SER A 87 14.88 -5.75 -3.11
C SER A 87 13.55 -5.03 -2.92
N ALA A 88 12.66 -5.57 -2.08
CA ALA A 88 11.37 -4.95 -1.76
C ALA A 88 11.57 -3.64 -1.01
N ASP A 89 12.42 -3.62 0.02
CA ASP A 89 12.74 -2.44 0.81
C ASP A 89 13.30 -1.32 -0.07
N TYR A 90 14.30 -1.61 -0.91
CA TYR A 90 14.84 -0.63 -1.85
C TYR A 90 13.78 -0.09 -2.80
N LYS A 91 12.88 -0.96 -3.28
CA LYS A 91 11.83 -0.53 -4.18
C LYS A 91 10.84 0.38 -3.46
N ILE A 92 10.40 0.04 -2.26
CA ILE A 92 9.54 0.88 -1.44
C ILE A 92 10.21 2.23 -1.21
N LEU A 93 11.46 2.26 -0.75
CA LEU A 93 12.23 3.48 -0.53
C LEU A 93 12.31 4.41 -1.76
N SER A 94 12.39 3.83 -2.96
CA SER A 94 12.39 4.59 -4.22
C SER A 94 11.02 5.18 -4.60
N LEU A 95 9.94 4.66 -4.04
CA LEU A 95 8.55 5.03 -4.37
C LEU A 95 7.94 5.99 -3.33
N VAL A 96 8.36 5.88 -2.06
CA VAL A 96 7.82 6.70 -0.97
C VAL A 96 8.11 8.17 -1.21
N ASP A 97 7.04 8.97 -1.19
CA ASP A 97 7.10 10.42 -1.17
C ASP A 97 6.39 10.99 0.07
N LYS A 98 6.40 12.31 0.21
CA LYS A 98 5.76 13.04 1.30
C LYS A 98 4.26 12.68 1.40
N ASP A 99 3.81 12.44 2.63
CA ASP A 99 2.42 12.17 3.01
C ASP A 99 1.85 10.83 2.51
N ASP A 100 2.66 10.00 1.83
CA ASP A 100 2.31 8.62 1.52
C ASP A 100 2.03 7.81 2.80
N ILE A 101 1.28 6.72 2.65
CA ILE A 101 1.03 5.75 3.71
C ILE A 101 1.79 4.47 3.39
N VAL A 102 2.69 4.05 4.27
CA VAL A 102 3.45 2.80 4.13
C VAL A 102 2.94 1.77 5.12
N ILE A 103 2.54 0.60 4.64
CA ILE A 103 2.15 -0.53 5.47
C ILE A 103 3.27 -1.55 5.46
N THR A 104 3.94 -1.75 6.60
CA THR A 104 5.03 -2.72 6.74
C THR A 104 5.09 -3.30 8.15
N GLY A 105 5.54 -4.56 8.24
CA GLY A 105 5.91 -5.22 9.49
C GLY A 105 7.34 -4.93 9.94
N ASP A 106 8.19 -4.43 9.04
CA ASP A 106 9.63 -4.31 9.25
C ASP A 106 9.97 -2.98 9.95
N TYR A 107 10.52 -3.08 11.17
CA TYR A 107 10.90 -1.90 11.97
C TYR A 107 12.08 -1.13 11.37
N GLY A 108 12.97 -1.81 10.66
CA GLY A 108 14.09 -1.20 9.94
C GLY A 108 13.58 -0.38 8.75
N LEU A 109 12.74 -0.96 7.88
CA LEU A 109 12.11 -0.20 6.80
C LEU A 109 11.29 0.97 7.34
N ALA A 110 10.45 0.72 8.36
CA ALA A 110 9.67 1.77 9.02
C ALA A 110 10.55 2.92 9.51
N SER A 111 11.72 2.62 10.08
CA SER A 111 12.64 3.64 10.58
C SER A 111 13.21 4.57 9.51
N ILE A 112 13.32 4.09 8.28
CA ILE A 112 13.87 4.86 7.17
C ILE A 112 12.78 5.75 6.55
N VAL A 113 11.55 5.25 6.41
CA VAL A 113 10.47 5.97 5.72
C VAL A 113 9.67 6.93 6.60
N ILE A 114 9.74 6.81 7.93
CA ILE A 114 8.92 7.57 8.90
C ILE A 114 9.07 9.11 8.79
N ASN A 115 10.20 9.61 8.28
CA ASN A 115 10.42 11.04 8.10
C ASN A 115 9.61 11.65 6.92
N LYS A 116 9.06 10.81 6.04
CA LYS A 116 8.37 11.23 4.82
C LYS A 116 6.91 10.80 4.79
N ALA A 117 6.61 9.64 5.36
CA ALA A 117 5.35 8.94 5.22
C ALA A 117 4.75 8.57 6.57
N TYR A 118 3.43 8.35 6.55
CA TYR A 118 2.71 7.71 7.64
C TYR A 118 2.98 6.21 7.59
N VAL A 119 3.57 5.64 8.65
CA VAL A 119 3.95 4.22 8.64
C VAL A 119 3.07 3.45 9.61
N VAL A 120 2.48 2.36 9.13
CA VAL A 120 1.50 1.57 9.87
C VAL A 120 1.86 0.09 9.83
N HIS A 121 1.86 -0.54 10.99
CA HIS A 121 1.95 -1.98 11.10
C HIS A 121 0.61 -2.64 10.75
N HIS A 122 0.62 -3.85 10.20
CA HIS A 122 -0.60 -4.57 9.81
C HIS A 122 -1.58 -4.84 10.97
N THR A 123 -1.19 -4.64 12.23
CA THR A 123 -2.08 -4.71 13.42
C THR A 123 -2.81 -3.40 13.73
N GLY A 124 -2.57 -2.33 12.95
CA GLY A 124 -3.08 -0.99 13.20
C GLY A 124 -2.22 -0.16 14.16
N PHE A 125 -1.04 -0.65 14.54
CA PHE A 125 -0.08 0.14 15.29
C PHE A 125 0.60 1.18 14.38
N ILE A 126 0.64 2.43 14.81
CA ILE A 126 1.30 3.52 14.08
C ILE A 126 2.73 3.65 14.59
N TYR A 127 3.69 3.64 13.68
CA TYR A 127 5.07 3.95 14.04
C TYR A 127 5.23 5.46 14.25
N THR A 128 5.89 5.83 15.34
CA THR A 128 6.23 7.22 15.66
C THR A 128 7.69 7.27 16.09
N HIS A 129 8.33 8.42 15.94
CA HIS A 129 9.71 8.61 16.44
C HIS A 129 9.85 8.24 17.93
N SER A 130 8.81 8.47 18.73
CA SER A 130 8.81 8.14 20.16
C SER A 130 8.73 6.65 20.48
N ASN A 131 8.29 5.79 19.56
CA ASN A 131 8.14 4.35 19.80
C ASN A 131 9.15 3.48 19.04
N LEU A 132 9.70 4.00 17.95
CA LEU A 132 10.51 3.26 17.00
C LEU A 132 11.83 2.75 17.60
N ASP A 133 12.52 3.57 18.40
CA ASP A 133 13.81 3.18 19.02
C ASP A 133 13.65 1.96 19.92
N ALA A 134 12.60 1.94 20.75
CA ALA A 134 12.30 0.81 21.63
C ALA A 134 11.98 -0.46 20.82
N LEU A 135 11.27 -0.32 19.69
CA LEU A 135 10.97 -1.43 18.80
C LEU A 135 12.23 -2.01 18.14
N LEU A 136 13.14 -1.15 17.67
CA LEU A 136 14.42 -1.56 17.10
C LEU A 136 15.31 -2.28 18.12
N ILE A 137 15.39 -1.77 19.35
CA ILE A 137 16.11 -2.42 20.45
C ILE A 137 15.52 -3.79 20.75
N ASN A 138 14.19 -3.89 20.85
CA ASN A 138 13.51 -5.17 21.08
C ASN A 138 13.74 -6.16 19.93
N ARG A 139 13.75 -5.71 18.67
CA ARG A 139 14.10 -6.53 17.50
C ARG A 139 15.52 -7.10 17.65
N PHE A 140 16.48 -6.27 18.03
CA PHE A 140 17.87 -6.68 18.25
C PHE A 140 17.98 -7.71 19.39
N ILE A 141 17.39 -7.44 20.56
CA ILE A 141 17.39 -8.36 21.71
C ILE A 141 16.78 -9.72 21.34
N ASN A 142 15.66 -9.71 20.62
CA ASN A 142 14.99 -10.93 20.15
C ASN A 142 15.86 -11.71 19.15
N HIS A 143 16.58 -11.01 18.27
CA HIS A 143 17.50 -11.61 17.33
C HIS A 143 18.69 -12.30 18.03
N GLU A 144 19.34 -11.60 18.97
CA GLU A 144 20.46 -12.16 19.73
C GLU A 144 20.00 -13.34 20.61
N SER A 145 18.81 -13.24 21.21
CA SER A 145 18.25 -14.33 22.00
C SER A 145 18.00 -15.60 21.16
N ARG A 146 17.61 -15.46 19.88
CA ARG A 146 17.46 -16.60 18.95
C ARG A 146 18.81 -17.27 18.65
N LYS A 147 19.88 -16.48 18.45
CA LYS A 147 21.24 -17.02 18.23
C LYS A 147 21.74 -17.85 19.41
N MET A 148 21.34 -17.50 20.62
CA MET A 148 21.67 -18.25 21.84
C MET A 148 20.83 -19.52 22.04
N ASN A 149 20.08 -19.98 21.03
CA ASN A 149 19.14 -21.11 21.09
C ASN A 149 18.10 -21.01 22.22
N LYS A 150 17.81 -19.80 22.72
CA LYS A 150 16.70 -19.61 23.65
C LYS A 150 15.40 -19.80 22.89
N ARG A 151 14.51 -20.65 23.41
CA ARG A 151 13.18 -20.88 22.83
C ARG A 151 12.33 -19.63 23.03
N ILE A 152 12.27 -18.78 22.02
CA ILE A 152 11.38 -17.62 21.98
C ILE A 152 10.10 -18.03 21.27
N LYS A 153 8.94 -17.67 21.84
CA LYS A 153 7.66 -17.82 21.16
C LYS A 153 7.66 -16.94 19.91
N GLY A 154 7.33 -17.51 18.75
CA GLY A 154 7.19 -16.75 17.52
C GLY A 154 6.10 -15.67 17.61
N PRO A 155 5.96 -14.82 16.57
CA PRO A 155 4.92 -13.79 16.53
C PRO A 155 3.55 -14.37 16.84
N ALA A 156 2.73 -13.62 17.57
CA ALA A 156 1.34 -14.01 17.79
C ALA A 156 0.61 -14.11 16.44
N LYS A 157 -0.36 -15.04 16.35
CA LYS A 157 -1.21 -15.14 15.16
C LYS A 157 -2.02 -13.86 15.00
N PHE A 158 -2.10 -13.37 13.77
CA PHE A 158 -2.92 -12.22 13.42
C PHE A 158 -4.40 -12.52 13.71
N THR A 159 -5.08 -11.61 14.43
CA THR A 159 -6.45 -11.82 14.91
C THR A 159 -7.47 -10.95 14.16
N ALA A 160 -8.76 -11.28 14.30
CA ALA A 160 -9.84 -10.42 13.83
C ALA A 160 -9.84 -9.04 14.53
N SER A 161 -9.42 -8.99 15.80
CA SER A 161 -9.28 -7.72 16.52
C SER A 161 -8.19 -6.84 15.90
N ASP A 162 -7.05 -7.43 15.54
CA ASP A 162 -5.96 -6.71 14.86
C ASP A 162 -6.41 -6.19 13.50
N ARG A 163 -7.18 -6.99 12.74
CA ARG A 163 -7.77 -6.59 11.47
C ARG A 163 -8.71 -5.39 11.61
N SER A 164 -9.59 -5.40 12.63
CA SER A 164 -10.50 -4.28 12.89
C SER A 164 -9.74 -3.02 13.33
N LYS A 165 -8.72 -3.16 14.18
CA LYS A 165 -7.85 -2.04 14.57
C LYS A 165 -7.13 -1.44 13.37
N PHE A 166 -6.56 -2.29 12.51
CA PHE A 166 -5.91 -1.86 11.29
C PHE A 166 -6.84 -1.03 10.39
N LYS A 167 -8.05 -1.51 10.12
CA LYS A 167 -9.05 -0.77 9.33
C LYS A 167 -9.33 0.61 9.93
N MET A 168 -9.56 0.68 11.24
CA MET A 168 -9.85 1.93 11.94
C MET A 168 -8.67 2.90 11.86
N THR A 169 -7.44 2.42 12.10
CA THR A 169 -6.22 3.22 12.00
C THR A 169 -6.03 3.77 10.58
N LEU A 170 -6.19 2.94 9.55
CA LEU A 170 -6.03 3.36 8.17
C LEU A 170 -7.06 4.44 7.79
N GLU A 171 -8.33 4.24 8.16
CA GLU A 171 -9.41 5.21 7.93
C GLU A 171 -9.13 6.54 8.62
N GLN A 172 -8.61 6.51 9.86
CA GLN A 172 -8.24 7.71 10.62
C GLN A 172 -7.13 8.51 9.93
N ILE A 173 -6.08 7.82 9.45
CA ILE A 173 -4.97 8.48 8.74
C ILE A 173 -5.48 9.14 7.46
N ILE A 174 -6.23 8.40 6.64
CA ILE A 174 -6.81 8.93 5.40
C ILE A 174 -7.69 10.15 5.68
N THR A 175 -8.56 10.07 6.69
CA THR A 175 -9.43 11.19 7.08
C THR A 175 -8.63 12.41 7.54
N SER A 176 -7.46 12.22 8.17
CA SER A 176 -6.61 13.33 8.61
C SER A 176 -5.84 14.02 7.47
N LEU A 177 -5.75 13.39 6.30
CA LEU A 177 -5.06 13.89 5.11
C LEU A 177 -6.00 14.58 4.11
N ASN A 178 -7.30 14.46 4.32
CA ASN A 178 -8.36 15.07 3.52
C ASN A 178 -8.86 16.37 4.15
#